data_AF-K9VRH0-F1
#
_entry.id   AF-K9VRH0-F1
#
_cell.length_a   1.000
_cell.length_b   1.000
_cell.length_c   1.000
_cell.angle_alpha   90.00
_cell.angle_beta   90.00
_cell.angle_gamma   90.00
#
_symmetry.space_group_name_H-M   'P 1'
#
loop_
_entity.id
_entity.type
_entity.pdbx_description
1 polymer ?
#
loop_
_entity_poly.entity_id
_entity_poly.type
_entity_poly.pdbx_seq_one_letter_code
_entity_poly.pdbx_strand_id
1 'polypeptide(L)'
;MTLAEAEEYTKNSYYSGRVLYHGTSPDGAASIANIGVNPAYFNRGYSVYGPGLYISTDRRVAEIYSTSDAVLDLRLNVKNPKIYSQDSAYRSSLENYRLTNGLQLSDQELINQYAEYLKSQGYDALQIGNPQVPSRKSILVFDPKQVVVVRP
;
A
#
# COMPACT_ATOMS: atom_id res chain seq x y z
N MET A 1 -8.02 5.48 -18.39
CA MET A 1 -8.88 6.36 -17.58
C MET A 1 -8.33 7.76 -17.68
N THR A 2 -9.18 8.77 -17.87
CA THR A 2 -8.80 10.19 -17.85
C THR A 2 -8.61 10.68 -16.40
N LEU A 3 -8.00 11.86 -16.22
CA LEU A 3 -7.86 12.46 -14.89
C LEU A 3 -9.21 12.72 -14.21
N ALA A 4 -10.21 13.21 -14.96
CA ALA A 4 -11.55 13.47 -14.43
C ALA A 4 -12.28 12.17 -14.01
N GLU A 5 -12.13 11.10 -14.79
CA GLU A 5 -12.66 9.78 -14.42
C GLU A 5 -11.96 9.23 -13.17
N ALA A 6 -10.65 9.43 -13.04
CA ALA A 6 -9.88 9.04 -11.86
C ALA A 6 -10.32 9.81 -10.62
N GLU A 7 -10.56 11.11 -10.77
CA GLU A 7 -11.11 11.98 -9.72
C GLU A 7 -12.47 11.50 -9.25
N GLU A 8 -13.39 11.29 -10.18
CA GLU A 8 -14.75 10.82 -9.88
C GLU A 8 -14.72 9.43 -9.21
N TYR A 9 -13.92 8.50 -9.74
CA TYR A 9 -13.76 7.15 -9.18
C TYR A 9 -13.21 7.16 -7.75
N THR A 10 -12.31 8.09 -7.44
CA THR A 10 -11.63 8.18 -6.14
C THR A 10 -12.22 9.22 -5.19
N LYS A 11 -13.28 9.93 -5.57
CA LYS A 11 -13.83 11.07 -4.79
C LYS A 11 -14.26 10.71 -3.36
N ASN A 12 -14.75 9.49 -3.18
CA ASN A 12 -15.21 8.96 -1.89
C ASN A 12 -14.12 8.13 -1.17
N SER A 13 -12.86 8.30 -1.55
CA SER A 13 -11.72 7.63 -0.90
C SER A 13 -11.32 8.36 0.37
N TYR A 14 -10.79 7.63 1.35
CA TYR A 14 -10.08 8.21 2.49
C TYR A 14 -8.90 9.11 2.03
N TYR A 15 -8.32 8.80 0.87
CA TYR A 15 -7.24 9.57 0.25
C TYR A 15 -7.71 10.52 -0.85
N SER A 16 -9.00 10.85 -0.91
CA SER A 16 -9.57 11.72 -1.93
C SER A 16 -8.79 13.04 -2.08
N GLY A 17 -8.60 13.48 -3.33
CA GLY A 17 -7.86 14.69 -3.69
C GLY A 17 -6.34 14.61 -3.56
N ARG A 18 -5.78 13.48 -3.09
CA ARG A 18 -4.32 13.33 -2.92
C ARG A 18 -3.69 12.65 -4.13
N VAL A 19 -2.52 13.13 -4.53
CA VAL A 19 -1.58 12.40 -5.37
C VAL A 19 -0.63 11.62 -4.47
N LEU A 20 -0.46 10.34 -4.75
CA LEU A 20 0.39 9.41 -4.03
C LEU A 20 1.38 8.78 -5.00
N TYR A 21 2.43 8.12 -4.48
CA TYR A 21 3.58 7.76 -5.30
C TYR A 21 3.97 6.30 -5.12
N HIS A 22 4.28 5.61 -6.22
CA HIS A 22 4.87 4.27 -6.20
C HIS A 22 6.15 4.26 -7.04
N GLY A 23 7.26 3.96 -6.39
CA GLY A 23 8.54 3.74 -7.06
C GLY A 23 8.65 2.31 -7.55
N THR A 24 9.12 2.13 -8.77
CA THR A 24 9.27 0.82 -9.43
C THR A 24 10.38 0.88 -10.47
N SER A 25 10.47 -0.12 -11.36
CA SER A 25 11.36 -0.08 -12.53
C SER A 25 10.67 0.53 -13.75
N PRO A 26 11.39 0.98 -14.80
CA PRO A 26 10.78 1.47 -16.03
C PRO A 26 9.76 0.49 -16.64
N ASP A 27 10.10 -0.80 -16.69
CA ASP A 27 9.20 -1.86 -17.16
C ASP A 27 7.97 -2.04 -16.24
N GLY A 28 8.18 -1.91 -14.92
CA GLY A 28 7.10 -1.95 -13.93
C GLY A 28 6.14 -0.78 -14.10
N ALA A 29 6.66 0.43 -14.27
CA ALA A 29 5.86 1.64 -14.50
C ALA A 29 5.05 1.52 -15.80
N ALA A 30 5.68 1.11 -16.89
CA ALA A 30 5.01 0.89 -18.18
C ALA A 30 3.92 -0.19 -18.07
N SER A 31 4.20 -1.29 -17.38
CA SER A 31 3.24 -2.37 -17.15
C SER A 31 2.03 -1.89 -16.34
N ILE A 32 2.27 -1.25 -15.18
CA ILE A 32 1.19 -0.75 -14.32
C ILE A 32 0.35 0.33 -15.03
N ALA A 33 0.98 1.20 -15.81
CA ALA A 33 0.28 2.22 -16.60
C ALA A 33 -0.60 1.64 -17.71
N ASN A 34 -0.16 0.55 -18.35
CA ASN A 34 -0.85 -0.05 -19.49
C ASN A 34 -1.96 -1.04 -19.08
N ILE A 35 -1.65 -1.95 -18.15
CA ILE A 35 -2.53 -3.07 -17.79
C ILE A 35 -3.03 -3.02 -16.34
N GLY A 36 -2.63 -2.01 -15.56
CA GLY A 36 -2.96 -1.89 -14.15
C GLY A 36 -2.04 -2.71 -13.24
N VAL A 37 -2.32 -2.66 -11.93
CA VAL A 37 -1.55 -3.37 -10.92
C VAL A 37 -1.84 -4.87 -10.99
N ASN A 38 -0.79 -5.69 -11.15
CA ASN A 38 -0.94 -7.14 -11.20
C ASN A 38 -0.68 -7.76 -9.81
N PRO A 39 -1.67 -8.39 -9.17
CA PRO A 39 -1.53 -8.94 -7.82
C PRO A 39 -0.57 -10.14 -7.74
N ALA A 40 -0.21 -10.77 -8.87
CA ALA A 40 0.83 -11.81 -8.90
C ALA A 40 2.22 -11.32 -8.47
N TYR A 41 2.42 -9.99 -8.39
CA TYR A 41 3.66 -9.37 -7.94
C TYR A 41 3.65 -9.04 -6.44
N PHE A 42 2.52 -9.13 -5.74
CA PHE A 42 2.40 -8.73 -4.33
C PHE A 42 3.21 -9.58 -3.35
N ASN A 43 3.58 -10.80 -3.75
CA ASN A 43 4.36 -11.74 -2.94
C ASN A 43 5.77 -11.98 -3.51
N ARG A 44 6.27 -11.12 -4.40
CA ARG A 44 7.64 -11.25 -4.91
C ARG A 44 8.64 -10.70 -3.89
N GLY A 45 9.10 -11.59 -3.02
CA GLY A 45 10.15 -11.30 -2.04
C GLY A 45 9.62 -11.00 -0.64
N TYR A 46 10.47 -10.38 0.18
CA TYR A 46 10.15 -10.02 1.55
C TYR A 46 9.12 -8.89 1.58
N SER A 47 8.05 -9.06 2.37
CA SER A 47 7.01 -8.05 2.54
C SER A 47 6.94 -7.60 3.98
N VAL A 48 7.18 -6.30 4.20
CA VAL A 48 7.30 -5.69 5.54
C VAL A 48 5.96 -5.66 6.29
N TYR A 49 4.86 -5.44 5.55
CA TYR A 49 3.52 -5.23 6.09
C TYR A 49 2.43 -6.12 5.47
N GLY A 50 2.80 -6.99 4.53
CA GLY A 50 1.88 -7.93 3.89
C GLY A 50 1.78 -7.79 2.37
N PRO A 51 1.16 -8.76 1.68
CA PRO A 51 0.95 -8.69 0.24
C PRO A 51 0.15 -7.46 -0.16
N GLY A 52 0.66 -6.69 -1.11
CA GLY A 52 -0.04 -5.55 -1.67
C GLY A 52 0.87 -4.61 -2.47
N LEU A 53 0.29 -3.52 -2.95
CA LEU A 53 1.08 -2.43 -3.55
C LEU A 53 1.48 -1.41 -2.48
N TYR A 54 2.79 -1.19 -2.34
CA TYR A 54 3.36 -0.21 -1.43
C TYR A 54 3.37 1.18 -2.07
N ILE A 55 2.83 2.16 -1.37
CA ILE A 55 2.61 3.52 -1.83
C ILE A 55 3.11 4.49 -0.77
N SER A 56 3.69 5.60 -1.22
CA SER A 56 4.18 6.68 -0.39
C SER A 56 3.35 7.94 -0.56
N THR A 57 3.23 8.73 0.51
CA THR A 57 2.71 10.11 0.48
C THR A 57 3.77 11.14 0.06
N ASP A 58 5.04 10.75 0.02
CA ASP A 58 6.20 11.58 -0.32
C ASP A 58 6.89 10.99 -1.56
N ARG A 59 6.97 11.77 -2.65
CA ARG A 59 7.61 11.36 -3.91
C ARG A 59 9.06 10.97 -3.70
N ARG A 60 9.80 11.71 -2.86
CA ARG A 60 11.22 11.43 -2.58
C ARG A 60 11.43 10.07 -1.93
N VAL A 61 10.45 9.60 -1.16
CA VAL A 61 10.50 8.27 -0.58
C VAL A 61 10.22 7.21 -1.65
N ALA A 62 9.29 7.47 -2.58
CA ALA A 62 9.06 6.56 -3.71
C ALA A 62 10.31 6.46 -4.61
N GLU A 63 11.03 7.56 -4.84
CA GLU A 63 12.28 7.60 -5.62
C GLU A 63 13.35 6.65 -5.05
N ILE A 64 13.47 6.51 -3.72
CA ILE A 64 14.39 5.57 -3.07
C ILE A 64 14.14 4.12 -3.49
N TYR A 65 12.89 3.77 -3.79
CA TYR A 65 12.47 2.42 -4.20
C TYR A 65 12.32 2.28 -5.72
N SER A 66 12.61 3.34 -6.48
CA SER A 66 12.57 3.32 -7.94
C SER A 66 13.92 2.98 -8.54
N THR A 67 13.92 2.45 -9.76
CA THR A 67 15.10 2.44 -10.62
C THR A 67 14.90 3.41 -11.78
N SER A 68 15.96 4.17 -12.12
CA SER A 68 15.93 5.15 -13.21
C SER A 68 14.78 6.17 -13.10
N ASP A 69 14.50 6.64 -11.88
CA ASP A 69 13.46 7.63 -11.56
C ASP A 69 12.02 7.22 -11.96
N ALA A 70 11.77 5.92 -12.14
CA ALA A 70 10.45 5.40 -12.50
C ALA A 70 9.48 5.46 -11.29
N VAL A 71 8.80 6.60 -11.16
CA VAL A 71 7.82 6.88 -10.09
C VAL A 71 6.47 7.23 -10.70
N LEU A 72 5.46 6.42 -10.37
CA LEU A 72 4.08 6.63 -10.79
C LEU A 72 3.36 7.61 -9.87
N ASP A 73 2.58 8.53 -10.46
CA ASP A 73 1.58 9.32 -9.73
C ASP A 73 0.26 8.55 -9.69
N LEU A 74 -0.21 8.28 -8.48
CA LEU A 74 -1.36 7.43 -8.21
C LEU A 74 -2.48 8.19 -7.50
N ARG A 75 -3.71 7.75 -7.73
CA ARG A 75 -4.88 8.00 -6.88
C ARG A 75 -5.43 6.68 -6.37
N LEU A 76 -6.06 6.73 -5.20
CA LEU A 76 -6.56 5.53 -4.52
C LEU A 76 -8.06 5.59 -4.29
N ASN A 77 -8.74 4.46 -4.49
CA ASN A 77 -10.14 4.24 -4.09
C ASN A 77 -10.23 3.37 -2.83
N VAL A 78 -9.56 3.79 -1.77
CA VAL A 78 -9.53 3.12 -0.47
C VAL A 78 -10.61 3.73 0.41
N LYS A 79 -11.50 2.91 0.97
CA LYS A 79 -12.62 3.35 1.82
C LYS A 79 -12.29 3.27 3.30
N ASN A 80 -11.59 2.23 3.72
CA ASN A 80 -11.41 1.91 5.13
C ASN A 80 -9.97 1.41 5.41
N PRO A 81 -8.97 2.31 5.45
CA PRO A 81 -7.62 1.91 5.79
C PRO A 81 -7.50 1.61 7.28
N LYS A 82 -6.78 0.54 7.65
CA LYS A 82 -6.28 0.36 9.01
C LYS A 82 -5.13 1.33 9.24
N ILE A 83 -5.23 2.21 10.23
CA ILE A 83 -4.21 3.23 10.52
C ILE A 83 -3.42 2.85 11.76
N TYR A 84 -2.09 2.82 11.63
CA TYR A 84 -1.15 2.78 12.74
C TYR A 84 -0.34 4.08 12.75
N SER A 85 -0.19 4.69 13.93
CA SER A 85 0.54 5.95 14.09
C SER A 85 2.04 5.79 13.80
N GLN A 86 2.58 4.60 14.01
CA GLN A 86 3.99 4.25 13.87
C GLN A 86 4.17 2.75 13.65
N ASP A 87 5.33 2.33 13.13
CA ASP A 87 5.67 0.91 12.92
C ASP A 87 5.52 0.07 14.20
N SER A 88 5.99 0.57 15.35
CA SER A 88 5.88 -0.18 16.61
C SER A 88 4.43 -0.48 17.01
N ALA A 89 3.47 0.39 16.68
CA ALA A 89 2.04 0.13 16.93
C ALA A 89 1.49 -1.00 16.05
N TYR A 90 1.95 -1.07 14.78
CA TYR A 90 1.66 -2.20 13.91
C TYR A 90 2.28 -3.49 14.45
N ARG A 91 3.57 -3.45 14.83
CA ARG A 91 4.30 -4.61 15.38
C ARG A 91 3.63 -5.15 16.66
N SER A 92 3.21 -4.28 17.57
CA SER A 92 2.46 -4.70 18.76
C SER A 92 1.12 -5.35 18.41
N SER A 93 0.41 -4.84 17.40
CA SER A 93 -0.88 -5.41 16.97
C SER A 93 -0.70 -6.77 16.29
N LEU A 94 0.38 -6.92 15.52
CA LEU A 94 0.78 -8.18 14.89
C LEU A 94 1.14 -9.25 15.93
N GLU A 95 1.92 -8.88 16.96
CA GLU A 95 2.30 -9.80 18.04
C GLU A 95 1.09 -10.16 18.92
N ASN A 96 0.22 -9.21 19.24
CA ASN A 96 -1.03 -9.50 19.95
C ASN A 96 -1.91 -10.47 19.16
N TYR A 97 -1.97 -10.33 17.83
CA TYR A 97 -2.67 -11.28 16.96
C TYR A 97 -2.05 -12.68 17.02
N ARG A 98 -0.71 -12.79 16.98
CA ARG A 98 0.02 -14.07 17.17
C ARG A 98 -0.38 -14.73 18.48
N LEU A 99 -0.26 -14.02 19.59
CA LEU A 99 -0.51 -14.55 20.94
C LEU A 99 -1.97 -14.94 21.15
N THR A 100 -2.92 -14.09 20.73
CA THR A 100 -4.36 -14.34 20.92
C THR A 100 -4.83 -15.58 20.16
N ASN A 101 -4.23 -15.86 19.01
CA ASN A 101 -4.60 -16.99 18.15
C ASN A 101 -3.68 -18.21 18.33
N GLY A 102 -2.72 -18.17 19.26
CA GLY A 102 -1.79 -19.28 19.51
C GLY A 102 -0.95 -19.67 18.29
N LEU A 103 -0.60 -18.71 17.43
CA LEU A 103 0.06 -18.97 16.16
C LEU A 103 1.56 -19.22 16.33
N GLN A 104 2.07 -20.31 15.75
CA GLN A 104 3.49 -20.63 15.66
C GLN A 104 3.95 -20.51 14.20
N LEU A 105 4.05 -19.27 13.73
CA LEU A 105 4.40 -18.94 12.35
C LEU A 105 5.70 -18.16 12.27
N SER A 106 6.43 -18.33 11.17
CA SER A 106 7.52 -17.42 10.84
C SER A 106 6.99 -15.99 10.70
N ASP A 107 7.88 -14.99 10.82
CA ASP A 107 7.46 -13.59 10.74
C ASP A 107 6.77 -13.25 9.41
N GLN A 108 7.22 -13.82 8.28
CA GLN A 108 6.60 -13.56 6.98
C GLN A 108 5.22 -14.20 6.86
N GLU A 109 5.05 -15.43 7.35
CA GLU A 109 3.74 -16.10 7.38
C GLU A 109 2.75 -15.35 8.27
N LEU A 110 3.21 -14.88 9.44
CA LEU A 110 2.40 -14.08 10.34
C LEU A 110 1.98 -12.76 9.68
N ILE A 111 2.90 -12.05 9.02
CA ILE A 111 2.60 -10.81 8.30
C ILE A 111 1.55 -11.05 7.21
N ASN A 112 1.71 -12.13 6.43
CA ASN A 112 0.77 -12.46 5.36
C ASN A 112 -0.61 -12.82 5.93
N GLN A 113 -0.67 -13.65 6.97
CA GLN A 113 -1.92 -14.03 7.60
C GLN A 113 -2.60 -12.83 8.29
N TYR A 114 -1.82 -11.92 8.86
CA TYR A 114 -2.35 -10.71 9.47
C TYR A 114 -2.96 -9.76 8.45
N ALA A 115 -2.37 -9.63 7.25
CA ALA A 115 -2.97 -8.88 6.16
C ALA A 115 -4.33 -9.48 5.75
N GLU A 116 -4.44 -10.81 5.65
CA GLU A 116 -5.72 -11.49 5.38
C GLU A 116 -6.72 -11.29 6.52
N TYR A 117 -6.26 -11.32 7.77
CA TYR A 117 -7.09 -10.97 8.92
C TYR A 117 -7.62 -9.53 8.80
N LEU A 118 -6.78 -8.54 8.53
CA LEU A 118 -7.24 -7.15 8.34
C LEU A 118 -8.27 -7.02 7.20
N LYS A 119 -8.05 -7.72 6.08
CA LYS A 119 -9.03 -7.79 4.98
C LYS A 119 -10.35 -8.38 5.44
N SER A 120 -10.33 -9.46 6.25
CA SER A 120 -11.55 -10.06 6.82
C SER A 120 -12.30 -9.13 7.77
N GLN A 121 -11.60 -8.17 8.39
CA GLN A 121 -12.19 -7.14 9.24
C GLN A 121 -12.75 -5.95 8.43
N GLY A 122 -12.71 -6.02 7.10
CA GLY A 122 -13.23 -5.00 6.20
C GLY A 122 -12.26 -3.84 5.96
N TYR A 123 -10.98 -3.99 6.30
CA TYR A 123 -9.96 -3.02 5.90
C TYR A 123 -9.46 -3.32 4.50
N ASP A 124 -9.36 -2.30 3.66
CA ASP A 124 -8.95 -2.42 2.25
C ASP A 124 -7.55 -1.86 1.98
N ALA A 125 -6.96 -1.21 2.98
CA ALA A 125 -5.55 -0.84 3.00
C ALA A 125 -5.00 -0.79 4.42
N LEU A 126 -3.69 -0.60 4.52
CA LEU A 126 -2.95 -0.34 5.74
C LEU A 126 -2.17 0.96 5.57
N GLN A 127 -2.19 1.84 6.57
CA GLN A 127 -1.36 3.05 6.61
C GLN A 127 -0.50 3.04 7.86
N ILE A 128 0.82 3.10 7.67
CA ILE A 128 1.81 3.21 8.75
C ILE A 128 2.38 4.62 8.74
N GLY A 129 2.20 5.35 9.84
CA GLY A 129 2.80 6.65 10.05
C GLY A 129 4.27 6.59 10.44
N ASN A 130 4.95 7.72 10.31
CA ASN A 130 6.27 7.96 10.89
C ASN A 130 6.15 9.15 11.86
N PRO A 131 6.34 8.95 13.17
CA PRO A 131 6.14 10.04 14.14
C PRO A 131 7.25 11.11 14.06
N GLN A 132 8.45 10.74 13.59
CA GLN A 132 9.55 11.69 13.37
C GLN A 132 9.33 12.53 12.11
N VAL A 133 8.63 11.98 11.12
CA VAL A 133 8.30 12.68 9.86
C VAL A 133 6.83 12.41 9.51
N PRO A 134 5.87 13.15 10.11
CA PRO A 134 4.44 12.86 9.96
C PRO A 134 3.91 12.90 8.51
N SER A 135 4.64 13.56 7.60
CA SER A 135 4.38 13.59 6.17
C SER A 135 4.77 12.29 5.45
N ARG A 136 5.64 11.47 6.03
CA ARG A 136 6.04 10.16 5.51
C ARG A 136 5.13 9.08 6.05
N LYS A 137 4.26 8.59 5.20
CA LYS A 137 3.37 7.47 5.49
C LYS A 137 3.56 6.41 4.43
N SER A 138 3.70 5.16 4.87
CA SER A 138 3.64 4.00 3.99
C SER A 138 2.20 3.52 3.93
N ILE A 139 1.68 3.35 2.72
CA ILE A 139 0.35 2.81 2.47
C ILE A 139 0.54 1.47 1.74
N LEU A 140 -0.13 0.43 2.21
CA LEU A 140 -0.22 -0.86 1.53
C LEU A 140 -1.66 -1.06 1.10
N VAL A 141 -1.90 -1.20 -0.20
CA VAL A 141 -3.24 -1.44 -0.76
C VAL A 141 -3.36 -2.92 -1.13
N PHE A 142 -4.45 -3.56 -0.68
CA PHE A 142 -4.64 -5.01 -0.83
C PHE A 142 -5.30 -5.41 -2.17
N ASP A 143 -6.14 -4.55 -2.74
CA ASP A 143 -6.81 -4.81 -4.01
C ASP A 143 -6.25 -3.91 -5.13
N PRO A 144 -5.69 -4.49 -6.21
CA PRO A 144 -5.17 -3.72 -7.35
C PRO A 144 -6.21 -2.79 -7.99
N LYS A 145 -7.51 -3.13 -7.95
CA LYS A 145 -8.59 -2.31 -8.51
C LYS A 145 -8.75 -0.96 -7.80
N GLN A 146 -8.20 -0.82 -6.59
CA GLN A 146 -8.24 0.42 -5.84
C GLN A 146 -7.14 1.41 -6.25
N VAL A 147 -6.26 1.03 -7.17
CA VAL A 147 -5.14 1.86 -7.62
C VAL A 147 -5.44 2.41 -9.01
N VAL A 148 -5.35 3.73 -9.15
CA VAL A 148 -5.49 4.42 -10.44
C VAL A 148 -4.20 5.17 -10.75
N VAL A 149 -3.59 4.86 -11.89
CA VAL A 149 -2.44 5.61 -12.41
C VAL A 149 -2.95 6.89 -13.07
N VAL A 150 -2.42 8.02 -12.63
CA VAL A 150 -2.77 9.34 -13.14
C VAL A 150 -1.67 9.88 -14.05
N ARG A 151 -0.41 9.56 -13.76
CA ARG A 151 0.74 9.84 -14.63
C ARG A 151 1.79 8.72 -14.50
N PRO A 152 2.24 8.13 -15.61
CA PRO A 152 3.37 7.22 -15.64
C PRO A 152 4.71 7.93 -15.50
#